data_AF-A0A933P7C6-F1
#
_entry.id   AF-A0A933P7C6-F1
#
_cell.length_a   1.000
_cell.length_b   1.000
_cell.length_c   1.000
_cell.angle_alpha   90.00
_cell.angle_beta   90.00
_cell.angle_gamma   90.00
#
_symmetry.space_group_name_H-M   'P 1'
#
loop_
_entity.id
_entity.type
_entity.pdbx_description
1 polymer ?
#
loop_
_entity_poly.entity_id
_entity_poly.type
_entity_poly.pdbx_seq_one_letter_code
_entity_poly.pdbx_strand_id
1 'polypeptide(L)'
;MPTGPLHDAYTNKVVDGEIVQSAVDCRCMIGEVHETEDSVDADAFYGSADALDDDDDDDGEALNVHDAADIWLSSGMDEDSTFGFSDDELRRAAGMD
;
A
#
# COMPACT_ATOMS: atom_id res chain seq x y z
N MET A 1 7.27 9.41 17.64
CA MET A 1 8.49 8.58 17.68
C MET A 1 9.02 8.47 16.26
N PRO A 2 10.34 8.53 16.06
CA PRO A 2 10.94 8.44 14.74
C PRO A 2 10.96 6.98 14.27
N THR A 3 10.30 6.73 13.15
CA THR A 3 9.95 5.37 12.69
C THR A 3 10.71 4.95 11.44
N GLY A 4 11.41 5.88 10.79
CA GLY A 4 12.18 5.62 9.57
C GLY A 4 13.69 5.42 9.79
N PRO A 5 14.39 4.82 8.81
CA PRO A 5 15.86 4.83 8.76
C PRO A 5 16.42 6.25 8.80
N LEU A 6 17.60 6.44 9.40
CA LEU A 6 18.34 7.70 9.28
C LEU A 6 18.76 7.88 7.82
N HIS A 7 18.48 9.05 7.26
CA HIS A 7 18.89 9.44 5.92
C HIS A 7 19.26 10.93 5.91
N ASP A 8 20.06 11.34 4.94
CA ASP A 8 20.41 12.74 4.74
C ASP A 8 19.32 13.45 3.93
N ALA A 9 18.77 14.55 4.45
CA ALA A 9 17.92 15.45 3.69
C ALA A 9 18.79 16.49 2.96
N TYR A 10 18.67 16.54 1.64
CA TYR A 10 19.39 17.50 0.79
C TYR A 10 18.51 18.70 0.46
N THR A 11 19.03 19.90 0.66
CA THR A 11 18.37 21.15 0.23
C THR A 11 19.28 21.91 -0.70
N ASN A 12 18.80 22.21 -1.90
CA ASN A 12 19.51 23.02 -2.89
C ASN A 12 19.06 24.49 -2.75
N LYS A 13 20.01 25.41 -2.63
CA LYS A 13 19.74 26.85 -2.63
C LYS A 13 20.63 27.53 -3.66
N VAL A 14 20.03 28.39 -4.47
CA VAL A 14 20.79 29.24 -5.39
C VAL A 14 21.35 30.44 -4.61
N VAL A 15 22.67 30.55 -4.56
CA VAL A 15 23.40 31.68 -3.95
C VAL A 15 24.37 32.21 -4.99
N ASP A 16 24.24 33.49 -5.36
CA ASP A 16 25.09 34.15 -6.38
C ASP A 16 25.15 33.44 -7.74
N GLY A 17 24.08 32.72 -8.11
CA GLY A 17 23.98 31.97 -9.37
C GLY A 17 24.60 30.56 -9.33
N GLU A 18 25.11 30.13 -8.17
CA GLU A 18 25.62 28.77 -7.93
C GLU A 18 24.60 27.96 -7.12
N ILE A 19 24.42 26.69 -7.49
CA ILE A 19 23.59 25.75 -6.72
C ILE A 19 24.44 25.24 -5.57
N VAL A 20 24.12 25.69 -4.36
CA VAL A 20 24.73 25.19 -3.13
C VAL A 20 23.82 24.12 -2.54
N GLN A 21 24.34 22.92 -2.40
CA GLN A 21 23.65 21.79 -1.77
C GLN A 21 24.10 21.66 -0.31
N SER A 22 23.16 21.56 0.62
CA SER A 22 23.42 21.21 2.02
C SER A 22 22.69 19.94 2.42
N ALA A 23 23.39 19.05 3.14
CA ALA A 23 22.85 17.81 3.68
C ALA A 23 22.70 17.93 5.21
N VAL A 24 21.56 17.50 5.74
CA VAL A 24 21.26 17.48 7.19
C VAL A 24 20.71 16.11 7.56
N ASP A 25 21.17 15.55 8.69
CA ASP A 25 20.65 14.29 9.23
C ASP A 25 19.13 14.41 9.51
N CYS A 26 18.34 13.60 8.82
CA CYS A 26 16.89 13.66 8.83
C CYS A 26 16.30 12.46 9.56
N ARG A 27 15.30 12.74 10.40
CA ARG A 27 14.66 11.75 11.27
C ARG A 27 13.15 11.80 11.05
N CYS A 28 12.67 11.04 10.07
CA CYS A 28 11.27 11.04 9.66
C CYS A 28 10.31 10.71 10.81
N MET A 29 9.23 11.47 10.90
CA MET A 29 8.04 11.13 11.67
C MET A 29 6.90 10.76 10.72
N ILE A 30 5.99 9.88 11.14
CA ILE A 30 4.83 9.50 10.33
C ILE A 30 3.99 10.75 10.02
N GLY A 31 3.76 11.01 8.73
CA GLY A 31 3.00 12.15 8.23
C GLY A 31 3.83 13.30 7.64
N GLU A 32 5.16 13.25 7.73
CA GLU A 32 6.06 14.23 7.13
C GLU A 32 6.78 13.60 5.94
N VAL A 33 6.17 13.70 4.75
CA VAL A 33 6.80 13.28 3.49
C VAL A 33 7.63 14.44 2.95
N HIS A 34 8.89 14.15 2.65
CA HIS A 34 9.72 15.06 1.87
C HIS A 34 9.48 14.65 0.42
N GLU A 35 8.82 15.52 -0.36
CA GLU A 35 8.64 15.31 -1.80
C GLU A 35 10.01 15.42 -2.48
N THR A 36 10.81 14.37 -2.38
CA THR A 36 11.93 14.17 -3.29
C THR A 36 11.32 13.67 -4.59
N GLU A 37 11.50 14.42 -5.67
CA GLU A 37 11.08 14.10 -7.05
C GLU A 37 11.80 12.84 -7.63
N ASP A 38 12.20 11.93 -6.74
CA ASP A 38 12.90 10.67 -6.98
C ASP A 38 12.15 9.51 -6.28
N SER A 39 10.83 9.55 -6.27
CA SER A 39 10.04 8.32 -6.33
C SER A 39 9.70 8.10 -7.80
N VAL A 40 10.68 7.67 -8.60
CA VAL A 40 10.33 7.01 -9.85
C VAL A 40 9.68 5.69 -9.45
N ASP A 41 8.37 5.61 -9.62
CA ASP A 41 7.60 4.40 -9.45
C ASP A 41 8.28 3.29 -10.27
N ALA A 42 8.72 2.23 -9.58
CA ALA A 42 9.41 1.09 -10.19
C ALA A 42 8.53 0.32 -11.21
N ASP A 43 7.29 0.76 -11.43
CA ASP A 43 6.29 0.11 -12.27
C ASP A 43 6.19 0.68 -13.70
N ALA A 44 6.84 1.80 -14.03
CA ALA A 44 6.57 2.51 -15.29
C ALA A 44 7.29 1.99 -16.57
N PHE A 45 8.00 0.84 -16.55
CA PHE A 45 8.84 0.42 -17.69
C PHE A 45 8.39 -0.82 -18.50
N TYR A 46 7.37 -1.58 -18.11
CA TYR A 46 6.98 -2.77 -18.90
C TYR A 46 5.47 -2.99 -19.01
N GLY A 47 4.83 -2.39 -20.03
CA GLY A 47 3.44 -2.75 -20.36
C GLY A 47 2.68 -1.80 -21.27
N SER A 48 3.21 -1.44 -22.44
CA SER A 48 2.40 -0.84 -23.51
C SER A 48 1.93 -1.93 -24.48
N ALA A 49 0.65 -2.29 -24.43
CA ALA A 49 -0.09 -2.82 -25.57
C ALA A 49 -1.60 -2.69 -25.31
N ASP A 50 -2.26 -2.10 -26.29
CA ASP A 50 -3.67 -1.75 -26.40
C ASP A 50 -4.72 -2.82 -26.01
N ALA A 51 -5.89 -2.33 -25.56
CA ALA A 51 -7.14 -3.02 -25.20
C ALA A 51 -7.09 -3.73 -23.83
N LEU A 52 -7.97 -3.43 -22.85
CA LEU A 52 -9.43 -3.52 -22.79
C LEU A 52 -9.93 -2.45 -21.78
N ASP A 53 -10.91 -1.60 -22.06
CA ASP A 53 -12.36 -1.81 -21.79
C ASP A 53 -12.66 -2.46 -20.42
N ASP A 54 -13.31 -1.66 -19.56
CA ASP A 54 -14.32 -2.08 -18.57
C ASP A 54 -13.86 -2.95 -17.37
N ASP A 55 -13.53 -2.33 -16.23
CA ASP A 55 -14.42 -2.17 -15.06
C ASP A 55 -13.60 -1.60 -13.88
N ASP A 56 -14.18 -0.65 -13.15
CA ASP A 56 -13.58 0.04 -12.00
C ASP A 56 -13.77 -0.80 -10.73
N ASP A 57 -13.27 -2.05 -10.74
CA ASP A 57 -13.21 -2.88 -9.55
C ASP A 57 -11.86 -2.64 -8.84
N ASP A 58 -11.81 -1.56 -8.06
CA ASP A 58 -10.78 -1.29 -7.04
C ASP A 58 -10.92 -2.32 -5.90
N ASP A 59 -10.60 -3.58 -6.19
CA ASP A 59 -10.65 -4.71 -5.25
C ASP A 59 -9.32 -4.95 -4.51
N GLY A 60 -8.37 -4.01 -4.59
CA GLY A 60 -7.05 -4.09 -3.96
C GLY A 60 -7.05 -4.17 -2.42
N GLU A 61 -8.13 -3.73 -1.76
CA GLU A 61 -8.30 -3.76 -0.29
C GLU A 61 -9.47 -4.67 0.16
N ALA A 62 -10.10 -5.39 -0.77
CA ALA A 62 -11.17 -6.33 -0.43
C ALA A 62 -10.60 -7.67 0.05
N LEU A 63 -11.07 -8.16 1.20
CA LEU A 63 -10.69 -9.49 1.68
C LEU A 63 -11.22 -10.55 0.71
N ASN A 64 -10.34 -11.44 0.25
CA ASN A 64 -10.79 -12.59 -0.53
C ASN A 64 -11.55 -13.58 0.37
N VAL A 65 -12.35 -14.46 -0.25
CA VAL A 65 -13.19 -15.43 0.46
C VAL A 65 -12.40 -16.39 1.37
N HIS A 66 -11.14 -16.69 1.03
CA HIS A 66 -10.28 -17.57 1.83
C HIS A 66 -9.80 -16.86 3.10
N ASP A 67 -9.30 -15.64 2.98
CA ASP A 67 -8.88 -14.82 4.11
C ASP A 67 -10.07 -14.48 5.02
N ALA A 68 -11.22 -14.17 4.42
CA ALA A 68 -12.46 -14.00 5.16
C ALA A 68 -12.86 -15.28 5.92
N ALA A 69 -12.71 -16.46 5.31
CA ALA A 69 -13.02 -17.73 5.95
C ALA A 69 -12.07 -18.05 7.12
N ASP A 70 -10.77 -17.79 6.98
CA ASP A 70 -9.78 -17.99 8.05
C ASP A 70 -10.05 -17.08 9.27
N ILE A 71 -10.43 -15.82 9.02
CA ILE A 71 -10.81 -14.90 10.09
C ILE A 71 -12.13 -15.34 10.72
N TRP A 72 -13.12 -15.70 9.91
CA TRP A 72 -14.43 -16.17 10.39
C TRP A 72 -14.33 -17.44 11.26
N LEU A 73 -13.49 -18.41 10.85
CA LEU A 73 -13.18 -19.59 11.64
C LEU A 73 -12.53 -19.24 12.97
N SER A 74 -11.61 -18.28 12.96
CA SER A 74 -10.91 -17.80 14.16
C SER A 74 -11.82 -17.01 15.10
N SER A 75 -12.85 -16.35 14.56
CA SER A 75 -13.90 -15.65 15.31
C SER A 75 -14.99 -16.56 15.86
N GLY A 76 -14.92 -17.87 15.58
CA GLY A 76 -15.92 -18.83 16.07
C GLY A 76 -17.19 -18.90 15.22
N MET A 77 -17.08 -18.64 13.92
CA MET A 77 -18.18 -18.66 12.95
C MET A 77 -19.27 -17.63 13.23
N ASP A 78 -18.84 -16.41 13.61
CA ASP A 78 -19.74 -15.32 13.97
C ASP A 78 -20.31 -14.60 12.73
N GLU A 79 -21.60 -14.26 12.76
CA GLU A 79 -22.34 -13.62 11.65
C GLU A 79 -21.82 -12.21 11.32
N ASP A 80 -21.19 -11.52 12.28
CA ASP A 80 -20.59 -10.20 12.04
C ASP A 80 -19.20 -10.30 11.37
N SER A 81 -18.61 -11.51 11.33
CA SER A 81 -17.30 -11.79 10.72
C SER A 81 -17.42 -12.38 9.31
N THR A 82 -18.57 -12.20 8.65
CA THR A 82 -18.81 -12.79 7.32
C THR A 82 -18.27 -11.92 6.17
N PHE A 83 -17.81 -10.69 6.47
CA PHE A 83 -17.18 -9.75 5.52
C PHE A 83 -17.95 -9.54 4.20
N GLY A 84 -19.28 -9.72 4.22
CA GLY A 84 -20.15 -9.62 3.04
C GLY A 84 -20.36 -10.93 2.26
N PHE A 85 -19.68 -12.02 2.64
CA PHE A 85 -19.89 -13.36 2.10
C PHE A 85 -21.03 -14.08 2.82
N SER A 86 -21.49 -15.20 2.27
CA SER A 86 -22.41 -16.10 2.96
C SER A 86 -21.67 -17.17 3.77
N ASP A 87 -22.29 -17.65 4.86
CA ASP A 87 -21.79 -18.75 5.70
C ASP A 87 -21.46 -20.02 4.88
N ASP A 88 -22.19 -20.28 3.80
CA ASP A 88 -21.95 -21.41 2.89
C ASP A 88 -20.65 -21.23 2.09
N GLU A 89 -20.41 -20.03 1.54
CA GLU A 89 -19.18 -19.69 0.82
C GLU A 89 -17.95 -19.78 1.71
N LEU A 90 -18.06 -19.32 2.96
CA LEU A 90 -16.98 -19.40 3.93
C LEU A 90 -16.69 -20.84 4.36
N ARG A 91 -17.72 -21.69 4.57
CA ARG A 91 -17.50 -23.12 4.86
C ARG A 91 -16.82 -23.84 3.71
N ARG A 92 -17.21 -23.53 2.48
CA ARG A 92 -16.59 -24.09 1.28
C ARG A 92 -15.12 -23.68 1.16
N ALA A 93 -14.82 -22.40 1.40
CA ALA A 93 -13.46 -21.87 1.35
C ALA A 93 -12.59 -22.39 2.51
N ALA A 94 -13.18 -22.61 3.69
CA ALA A 94 -12.56 -23.23 4.86
C ALA A 94 -12.29 -24.74 4.71
N GLY A 95 -12.78 -25.37 3.64
CA GLY A 95 -12.65 -26.82 3.45
C GLY A 95 -13.49 -27.64 4.44
N MET A 96 -14.63 -27.11 4.88
CA MET A 96 -15.59 -27.78 5.76
C MET A 96 -16.71 -28.54 5.01
N ASP A 97 -16.53 -28.75 3.69
CA ASP A 97 -17.45 -29.46 2.78
C ASP A 97 -17.21 -30.97 2.77
#